data_AF-A0A949RXF6-F1
#
_entry.id   AF-A0A949RXF6-F1
#
_cell.length_a   1.000
_cell.length_b   1.000
_cell.length_c   1.000
_cell.angle_alpha   90.00
_cell.angle_beta   90.00
_cell.angle_gamma   90.00
#
_symmetry.space_group_name_H-M   'P 1'
#
loop_
_entity.id
_entity.type
_entity.pdbx_description
1 polymer ?
#
loop_
_entity_poly.entity_id
_entity_poly.type
_entity_poly.pdbx_seq_one_letter_code
_entity_poly.pdbx_strand_id
1 'polypeptide(L)' 'MRFEHNQTADLLGKIAAATELDSARVLAKQMIQATRGHFQKEEQILFRMAREFLSEDELASFCAQWAQKRTIVGVS' A
#
# COMPACT_ATOMS: atom_id res chain seq x y z
N MET A 1 -7.25 -5.89 -1.78
CA MET A 1 -7.24 -5.48 -0.36
C MET A 1 -7.70 -4.03 -0.17
N ARG A 2 -8.87 -3.68 -0.73
CA ARG A 2 -9.37 -2.28 -0.70
C ARG A 2 -9.70 -1.84 0.72
N PHE A 3 -10.20 -2.76 1.54
CA PHE A 3 -10.51 -2.50 2.94
C PHE A 3 -9.27 -2.05 3.72
N GLU A 4 -8.16 -2.81 3.63
CA GLU A 4 -6.92 -2.48 4.33
C GLU A 4 -6.29 -1.17 3.84
N HIS A 5 -6.39 -0.87 2.55
CA HIS A 5 -5.98 0.43 2.00
C HIS A 5 -6.80 1.58 2.60
N ASN A 6 -8.13 1.45 2.64
CA ASN A 6 -9.01 2.45 3.21
C ASN A 6 -8.76 2.64 4.71
N GLN A 7 -8.55 1.54 5.45
CA GLN A 7 -8.24 1.57 6.87
C GLN A 7 -6.92 2.32 7.14
N THR A 8 -5.89 2.07 6.33
CA THR A 8 -4.60 2.79 6.47
C THR A 8 -4.76 4.28 6.18
N ALA A 9 -5.50 4.64 5.13
CA ALA A 9 -5.77 6.03 4.77
C ALA A 9 -6.58 6.78 5.85
N ASP A 10 -7.61 6.13 6.42
CA ASP A 10 -8.41 6.67 7.51
C ASP A 10 -7.57 6.90 8.78
N LEU A 11 -6.74 5.92 9.16
CA LEU A 11 -5.83 6.07 10.30
C LEU A 11 -4.82 7.22 10.08
N LEU A 12 -4.28 7.35 8.87
CA LEU A 12 -3.39 8.46 8.53
C LEU A 12 -4.11 9.82 8.66
N GLY A 13 -5.34 9.92 8.17
CA GLY A 13 -6.16 11.13 8.32
C GLY A 13 -6.42 11.48 9.80
N LYS A 14 -6.73 10.47 10.63
CA LYS A 14 -6.93 10.66 12.08
C LYS A 14 -5.66 11.07 12.80
N ILE A 15 -4.49 10.54 12.41
CA ILE A 15 -3.19 10.96 12.95
C ILE A 15 -2.94 12.43 12.61
N ALA A 16 -3.19 12.83 11.37
CA ALA A 16 -2.98 14.21 10.92
C ALA A 16 -3.92 15.22 11.62
N ALA A 17 -5.12 14.78 12.01
CA ALA A 17 -6.11 15.60 12.71
C ALA A 17 -6.00 15.56 14.25
N ALA A 18 -5.14 14.72 14.82
CA ALA A 18 -5.03 14.57 16.25
C ALA A 18 -4.35 15.79 16.90
N THR A 19 -5.01 16.39 17.90
CA THR A 19 -4.46 17.51 18.68
C THR A 19 -3.67 17.02 19.90
N GLU A 20 -3.94 15.80 20.36
CA GLU A 20 -3.29 15.19 21.52
C GLU A 20 -2.25 14.15 21.10
N LEU A 21 -1.03 14.29 21.63
CA LEU A 21 0.10 13.44 21.28
C LEU A 21 -0.15 11.95 21.60
N ASP A 22 -0.76 11.66 22.74
CA ASP A 22 -1.02 10.27 23.12
C ASP A 22 -2.06 9.61 22.21
N SER A 23 -3.08 10.34 21.78
CA SER A 23 -4.05 9.87 20.79
C SER A 23 -3.39 9.61 19.44
N ALA A 24 -2.55 10.55 18.96
CA ALA A 24 -1.79 10.37 17.73
C ALA A 24 -0.87 9.13 17.78
N ARG A 25 -0.22 8.89 18.92
CA ARG A 25 0.64 7.72 19.14
C ARG A 25 -0.14 6.41 19.09
N VAL A 26 -1.33 6.35 19.69
CA VAL A 26 -2.20 5.16 19.64
C VAL A 26 -2.63 4.89 18.21
N LEU A 27 -3.09 5.91 17.48
CA LEU A 27 -3.50 5.79 16.08
C LEU A 27 -2.33 5.35 15.19
N ALA A 28 -1.12 5.89 15.39
CA ALA A 28 0.08 5.49 14.66
C ALA A 28 0.42 4.01 14.88
N LYS A 29 0.32 3.51 16.12
CA LYS A 29 0.53 2.08 16.41
C LYS A 29 -0.48 1.20 15.68
N GLN A 30 -1.76 1.59 15.65
CA GLN A 30 -2.80 0.88 14.91
C GLN A 30 -2.52 0.86 13.40
N MET A 31 -2.10 2.01 12.84
CA MET A 31 -1.73 2.12 11.43
C MET A 31 -0.58 1.18 11.09
N ILE A 32 0.49 1.17 11.90
CA ILE A 32 1.63 0.26 11.70
C ILE A 32 1.19 -1.20 11.70
N GLN A 33 0.30 -1.60 12.61
CA GLN A 33 -0.22 -2.96 12.66
C GLN A 33 -1.04 -3.31 11.41
N ALA A 34 -1.96 -2.42 10.99
CA ALA A 34 -2.77 -2.61 9.79
C ALA A 34 -1.90 -2.71 8.52
N THR A 35 -0.92 -1.82 8.37
CA THR A 35 0.00 -1.81 7.23
C THR A 35 0.87 -3.07 7.19
N ARG A 36 1.39 -3.54 8.33
CA ARG A 36 2.16 -4.81 8.39
C ARG A 36 1.30 -6.00 7.98
N GLY A 37 0.08 -6.11 8.49
CA GLY A 37 -0.84 -7.18 8.12
C GLY A 37 -1.23 -7.13 6.65
N HIS A 38 -1.38 -5.93 6.09
CA HIS A 38 -1.63 -5.72 4.67
C HIS A 38 -0.45 -6.20 3.80
N PHE A 39 0.78 -5.76 4.08
CA PHE A 39 1.96 -6.18 3.31
C PHE A 39 2.19 -7.69 3.40
N GLN A 40 1.98 -8.28 4.58
CA GLN A 40 2.10 -9.73 4.74
C GLN A 40 1.16 -10.49 3.79
N LYS A 41 -0.11 -10.07 3.65
CA LYS A 41 -1.05 -10.69 2.71
C LYS A 41 -0.63 -10.50 1.25
N GLU A 42 -0.10 -9.32 0.93
CA GLU A 42 0.40 -9.00 -0.41
C GLU A 42 1.58 -9.92 -0.79
N GLU A 43 2.59 -10.00 0.07
CA GLU A 43 3.80 -10.78 -0.18
C GLU A 43 3.57 -12.30 -0.14
N GLN A 44 2.77 -12.78 0.81
CA GLN A 44 2.57 -14.22 1.03
C GLN A 44 1.54 -14.82 0.08
N ILE A 45 0.60 -14.03 -0.42
CA ILE A 45 -0.53 -14.51 -1.22
C ILE A 45 -0.53 -13.83 -2.59
N LEU A 46 -0.77 -12.52 -2.63
CA LEU A 46 -1.10 -11.83 -3.87
C LEU A 46 0.06 -11.83 -4.89
N PHE A 47 1.28 -11.52 -4.46
CA PHE A 47 2.44 -11.48 -5.34
C PHE A 47 2.87 -12.88 -5.81
N ARG A 48 2.59 -13.93 -5.01
CA ARG A 48 2.79 -15.31 -5.44
C ARG A 48 1.81 -15.67 -6.55
N MET A 49 0.52 -15.41 -6.33
CA MET A 49 -0.52 -15.62 -7.34
C MET A 49 -0.22 -14.84 -8.62
N ALA A 50 0.22 -13.58 -8.51
CA ALA A 50 0.58 -12.77 -9.68
C ALA A 50 1.67 -13.43 -10.53
N ARG A 51 2.69 -14.06 -9.92
CA ARG A 51 3.72 -14.81 -10.65
C ARG A 51 3.24 -16.13 -11.26
N GLU A 52 2.20 -16.73 -10.68
CA GLU A 52 1.62 -17.97 -11.19
C GLU A 52 0.66 -17.73 -12.37
N PHE A 53 -0.06 -16.60 -12.35
CA PHE A 53 -1.14 -16.32 -13.30
C PHE A 53 -0.81 -15.28 -14.36
N LEU A 54 0.23 -14.46 -14.18
CA LEU A 54 0.61 -13.43 -15.15
C LEU A 54 1.97 -13.77 -15.78
N SER A 55 2.05 -13.56 -17.09
CA SER A 55 3.31 -13.60 -17.83
C SER A 55 4.19 -12.38 -17.53
N GLU A 56 5.47 -12.48 -17.86
CA GLU A 56 6.41 -11.35 -17.75
C GLU A 56 5.98 -10.15 -18.62
N ASP A 57 5.45 -10.41 -19.82
CA ASP A 57 4.96 -9.37 -20.74
C ASP A 57 3.75 -8.61 -20.16
N GLU A 58 2.80 -9.33 -19.53
CA GLU A 58 1.66 -8.70 -18.84
C GLU A 58 2.12 -7.85 -17.65
N LEU A 59 3.05 -8.36 -16.84
CA LEU A 59 3.64 -7.61 -15.74
C LEU A 59 4.36 -6.35 -16.23
N ALA A 60 5.15 -6.44 -17.31
CA ALA A 60 5.85 -5.31 -17.92
C ALA A 60 4.85 -4.25 -18.41
N SER A 61 3.76 -4.68 -19.06
CA SER A 61 2.68 -3.79 -19.50
C SER A 61 2.03 -3.06 -18.32
N PHE A 62 1.72 -3.76 -17.22
CA PHE A 62 1.17 -3.12 -16.03
C PHE A 62 2.14 -2.12 -15.39
N CYS A 63 3.43 -2.47 -15.30
CA CYS A 63 4.47 -1.55 -14.82
C CYS A 63 4.55 -0.28 -15.67
N ALA A 64 4.53 -0.40 -17.01
CA ALA A 64 4.57 0.75 -17.91
C ALA A 64 3.35 1.67 -17.74
N GLN A 65 2.15 1.09 -17.69
CA GLN A 65 0.90 1.84 -17.45
C GLN A 65 0.94 2.58 -16.10
N TRP A 66 1.51 1.93 -15.08
CA TRP A 66 1.58 2.52 -13.75
C TRP A 66 2.65 3.61 -13.65
N ALA A 67 3.80 3.44 -14.30
CA ALA A 67 4.84 4.46 -14.41
C ALA A 67 4.30 5.72 -15.11
N GLN A 68 3.54 5.55 -16.21
CA GLN A 68 2.88 6.65 -16.91
C GLN A 68 1.92 7.43 -16.00
N LYS A 69 1.12 6.71 -15.18
CA LYS A 69 0.18 7.33 -14.22
C LYS A 69 0.86 8.09 -13.09
N ARG A 70 2.12 7.78 -12.77
CA ARG A 70 2.84 8.36 -11.64
C ARG A 70 3.77 9.51 -11.99
N THR A 71 3.91 9.87 -13.27
CA THR A 71 4.86 10.90 -13.71
C THR A 71 6.23 10.72 -13.06
N ILE A 72 6.79 9.50 -13.12
CA ILE A 72 8.22 9.33 -12.79
C ILE A 72 8.99 9.91 -13.98
N VAL A 73 9.33 11.20 -13.88
CA VAL A 73 10.44 11.79 -14.61
C VAL A 73 11.71 11.17 -14.02
N GLY A 74 12.33 10.23 -14.74
CA GLY A 74 13.67 9.74 -14.38
C GLY A 74 13.84 8.23 -14.49
N VAL A 75 14.16 7.75 -15.69
CA VAL A 75 15.39 6.98 -15.90
C VAL A 75 15.97 7.50 -17.22
N SER A 76 17.13 8.17 -17.10
CA SER A 76 18.04 8.52 -18.19
C SER A 76 18.67 7.28 -18.83
#